data_AF-A0A9N9ILC3-F1
#
_entry.id   AF-A0A9N9ILC3-F1
#
_cell.length_a   1.000
_cell.length_b   1.000
_cell.length_c   1.000
_cell.angle_alpha   90.00
_cell.angle_beta   90.00
_cell.angle_gamma   90.00
#
_symmetry.space_group_name_H-M   'P 1'
#
loop_
_entity.id
_entity.type
_entity.pdbx_description
1 polymer ?
#
loop_
_entity_poly.entity_id
_entity_poly.type
_entity_poly.pdbx_seq_one_letter_code
_entity_poly.pdbx_strand_id
1 'polypeptide(L)' 'TALTDAQKHEFCTYAHNNKMTRTKYIDWIEEKWGVRVHESTITRILQTKDK' A
#
# COMPACT_ATOMS: atom_id res chain seq x y z
N THR A 1 4.55 7.01 -10.07
CA THR A 1 3.37 6.24 -10.51
C THR A 1 2.42 6.06 -9.35
N ALA A 2 1.12 6.18 -9.56
CA ALA A 2 0.12 6.10 -8.49
C ALA A 2 -0.69 4.81 -8.60
N LEU A 3 -1.01 4.19 -7.45
CA LEU A 3 -1.92 3.04 -7.41
C LEU A 3 -3.32 3.45 -7.85
N THR A 4 -4.02 2.53 -8.52
CA THR A 4 -5.46 2.67 -8.81
C THR A 4 -6.28 2.50 -7.53
N ASP A 5 -7.55 2.91 -7.55
CA ASP A 5 -8.40 2.78 -6.34
C ASP A 5 -8.66 1.31 -5.97
N ALA A 6 -8.74 0.41 -6.96
CA ALA A 6 -8.81 -1.04 -6.72
C ALA A 6 -7.55 -1.55 -6.01
N GLN A 7 -6.36 -1.15 -6.47
CA GLN A 7 -5.09 -1.49 -5.84
C GLN A 7 -4.98 -0.91 -4.42
N LYS A 8 -5.40 0.35 -4.20
CA LYS A 8 -5.44 0.95 -2.86
C LYS A 8 -6.35 0.16 -1.92
N HIS A 9 -7.53 -0.23 -2.38
CA HIS A 9 -8.48 -1.01 -1.59
C HIS A 9 -7.90 -2.37 -1.20
N GLU A 10 -7.34 -3.10 -2.16
CA GLU A 10 -6.71 -4.40 -1.93
C GLU A 10 -5.51 -4.28 -0.98
N PHE A 11 -4.64 -3.30 -1.21
CA PHE A 11 -3.52 -2.98 -0.33
C PHE A 11 -3.99 -2.69 1.10
N CYS A 12 -5.02 -1.87 1.26
CA CYS A 12 -5.62 -1.55 2.55
C CYS A 12 -6.20 -2.77 3.28
N THR A 13 -6.73 -3.76 2.55
CA THR A 13 -7.21 -5.03 3.14
C THR A 13 -6.04 -5.90 3.55
N TYR A 14 -5.01 -6.01 2.69
CA TYR A 14 -3.79 -6.75 2.99
C TYR A 14 -3.07 -6.20 4.23
N ALA A 15 -2.86 -4.89 4.30
CA ALA A 15 -2.17 -4.20 5.39
C ALA A 15 -2.94 -4.27 6.72
N HIS A 16 -4.28 -4.36 6.67
CA HIS A 16 -5.08 -4.57 7.88
C HIS A 16 -4.83 -5.95 8.50
N ASN A 17 -4.73 -6.98 7.65
CA ASN A 17 -4.51 -8.36 8.09
C ASN A 17 -3.03 -8.67 8.40
N ASN A 18 -2.10 -7.91 7.81
CA ASN A 18 -0.66 -8.14 7.90
C ASN A 18 0.04 -6.86 8.34
N LYS A 19 0.23 -6.66 9.65
CA LYS A 19 0.96 -5.50 10.17
C LYS A 19 2.45 -5.61 9.84
N MET A 20 2.88 -4.91 8.80
CA MET A 20 4.28 -4.83 8.37
C MET A 20 4.82 -3.39 8.41
N THR A 21 6.13 -3.25 8.22
CA THR A 21 6.77 -1.94 8.02
C THR A 21 6.44 -1.38 6.63
N ARG A 22 6.55 -0.06 6.47
CA ARG A 22 6.24 0.61 5.20
C ARG A 22 7.12 0.13 4.04
N THR A 23 8.40 -0.14 4.30
CA THR A 23 9.32 -0.71 3.30
C THR A 23 8.82 -2.05 2.78
N LYS A 24 8.35 -2.95 3.67
CA LYS A 24 7.81 -4.24 3.25
C LYS A 24 6.54 -4.11 2.43
N TYR A 25 5.71 -3.10 2.70
CA TYR A 25 4.57 -2.81 1.84
C TYR A 25 4.97 -2.31 0.45
N ILE A 26 6.04 -1.51 0.35
CA ILE A 26 6.58 -1.08 -0.95
C ILE A 26 7.05 -2.30 -1.74
N ASP A 27 7.83 -3.18 -1.10
CA ASP A 27 8.35 -4.38 -1.75
C ASP A 27 7.20 -5.31 -2.19
N TRP A 28 6.19 -5.51 -1.35
CA TRP A 28 5.00 -6.29 -1.70
C TRP A 28 4.22 -5.69 -2.88
N ILE A 29 4.04 -4.37 -2.90
CA ILE A 29 3.36 -3.65 -4.00
C ILE A 29 4.15 -3.81 -5.32
N GLU A 30 5.47 -3.70 -5.25
CA GLU A 30 6.33 -3.85 -6.42
C GLU A 30 6.35 -5.29 -6.92
N GLU A 31 6.44 -6.29 -6.05
CA GLU A 31 6.37 -7.70 -6.40
C GLU A 31 5.02 -8.06 -7.04
N LYS A 32 3.92 -7.54 -6.49
CA LYS A 32 2.57 -7.90 -6.93
C LYS A 32 2.13 -7.20 -8.21
N TRP A 33 2.48 -5.93 -8.38
CA TRP A 33 1.97 -5.10 -9.47
C TRP A 33 3.05 -4.54 -10.39
N GLY A 34 4.34 -4.77 -10.12
CA GLY A 34 5.44 -4.19 -10.89
C GLY A 34 5.53 -2.67 -10.79
N VAL A 35 4.90 -2.07 -9.76
CA VAL A 35 4.87 -0.62 -9.56
C VAL A 35 5.62 -0.29 -8.28
N ARG A 36 6.64 0.56 -8.36
CA ARG A 36 7.30 1.09 -7.16
C ARG A 36 6.63 2.37 -6.70
N VAL A 37 6.30 2.43 -5.41
CA VAL A 37 5.67 3.59 -4.75
C VAL A 37 6.54 4.14 -3.65
N HIS A 38 6.36 5.43 -3.32
CA HIS A 38 7.08 6.05 -2.22
C HIS A 38 6.43 5.72 -0.88
N GLU A 39 7.23 5.71 0.18
CA GLU A 39 6.78 5.51 1.56
C GLU A 39 5.69 6.50 2.01
N SER A 40 5.75 7.74 1.52
CA SER A 40 4.70 8.76 1.75
C SER A 40 3.35 8.37 1.14
N THR A 41 3.36 7.65 0.02
CA THR A 41 2.14 7.14 -0.63
C THR A 41 1.51 6.04 0.21
N ILE A 42 2.32 5.12 0.74
CA ILE A 42 1.86 4.09 1.70
C ILE A 42 1.20 4.74 2.91
N THR A 43 1.90 5.70 3.52
CA THR A 43 1.41 6.40 4.71
C THR A 43 0.08 7.09 4.45
N ARG A 44 -0.04 7.80 3.32
CA ARG A 44 -1.29 8.48 2.95
C ARG A 44 -2.43 7.49 2.77
N ILE A 45 -2.21 6.37 2.06
CA ILE A 45 -3.24 5.36 1.80
C ILE A 45 -3.74 4.74 3.11
N LEU A 46 -2.81 4.34 3.99
CA LEU A 46 -3.15 3.75 5.28
C LEU A 46 -3.91 4.73 6.19
N GLN A 47 -3.52 6.01 6.22
CA GLN A 47 -4.21 7.04 7.01
C GLN A 47 -5.61 7.37 6.50
N THR A 48 -5.86 7.31 5.18
CA THR A 48 -7.20 7.58 4.62
C THR A 48 -8.25 6.51 4.95
N LYS A 49 -7.84 5.31 5.40
CA LYS A 49 -8.78 4.24 5.75
C LYS A 49 -9.26 4.29 7.20
N ASP A 50 -8.52 4.98 8.09
CA ASP A 50 -8.85 5.14 9.52
C ASP A 50 -9.83 6.31 9.78
N LYS A 51 -10.62 6.73 8.78
CA LYS A 51 -11.66 7.75 8.90
C LYS A 51 -13.04 7.20 8.59
#